data_AF-A0A7L4ZH67-F1
#
_entry.id   AF-A0A7L4ZH67-F1
#
_cell.length_a   1.000
_cell.length_b   1.000
_cell.length_c   1.000
_cell.angle_alpha   90.00
_cell.angle_beta   90.00
_cell.angle_gamma   90.00
#
_symmetry.space_group_name_H-M   'P 1'
#
loop_
_entity.id
_entity.type
_entity.pdbx_description
1 polymer ?
#
loop_
_entity_poly.entity_id
_entity_poly.type
_entity_poly.pdbx_seq_one_letter_code
_entity_poly.pdbx_strand_id
1 'polypeptide(L)'
;MSIRFIVSFVFLSLISCDSTTIKSVEFHYMQPGISTHYRYFCSTYMFIELGNKRYKKITNTSYLSDFEEHLNRLEKSPNESVNARVLTLIHYANGNIDTLCIGEYRGICLNGDLLLHDEDFHNLIMDEIDFYDKKLYEKLRKK
;
A
#
# COMPACT_ATOMS: atom_id res chain seq x y z
N MET A 1 -10.45 -58.80 29.08
CA MET A 1 -10.57 -57.42 29.59
C MET A 1 -10.03 -56.52 28.51
N SER A 2 -10.91 -55.98 27.66
CA SER A 2 -10.52 -55.38 26.38
C SER A 2 -11.08 -53.96 26.32
N ILE A 3 -10.29 -52.99 26.78
CA ILE A 3 -10.63 -51.57 26.67
C ILE A 3 -10.16 -51.10 25.29
N ARG A 4 -11.12 -50.89 24.38
CA ARG A 4 -10.88 -50.29 23.08
C ARG A 4 -10.74 -48.78 23.25
N PHE A 5 -9.54 -48.27 23.02
CA PHE A 5 -9.29 -46.84 22.85
C PHE A 5 -9.97 -46.36 21.57
N ILE A 6 -11.04 -45.56 21.71
CA ILE A 6 -11.59 -44.77 20.61
C ILE A 6 -10.81 -43.46 20.61
N VAL A 7 -9.79 -43.39 19.76
CA VAL A 7 -9.15 -42.12 19.40
C VAL A 7 -10.14 -41.39 18.50
N SER A 8 -11.01 -40.60 19.11
CA SER A 8 -11.89 -39.70 18.39
C SER A 8 -11.03 -38.58 17.79
N PHE A 9 -10.82 -38.69 16.49
CA PHE A 9 -10.10 -37.75 15.65
C PHE A 9 -10.94 -36.45 15.57
N VAL A 10 -10.72 -35.53 16.51
CA VAL A 10 -11.27 -34.17 16.45
C VAL A 10 -10.44 -33.39 15.43
N PHE A 11 -10.73 -33.62 14.15
CA PHE A 11 -10.20 -32.87 13.00
C PHE A 11 -11.24 -31.86 12.53
N LEU A 12 -11.78 -31.06 13.45
CA LEU A 12 -12.61 -29.91 13.09
C LEU A 12 -12.05 -28.64 13.74
N SER A 13 -11.99 -27.60 12.91
CA SER A 13 -11.75 -26.18 13.22
C SER A 13 -10.30 -25.68 13.27
N LEU A 14 -9.55 -25.86 12.18
CA LEU A 14 -8.49 -24.91 11.81
C LEU A 14 -8.63 -24.47 10.36
N ILE A 15 -9.78 -23.87 10.02
CA ILE A 15 -9.87 -22.97 8.88
C ILE A 15 -10.66 -21.74 9.35
N SER A 16 -10.10 -21.00 10.31
CA SER A 16 -10.33 -19.55 10.31
C SER A 16 -9.44 -19.01 9.21
N CYS A 17 -9.95 -19.05 7.97
CA CYS A 17 -9.33 -18.32 6.88
C CYS A 17 -9.71 -16.86 7.12
N ASP A 18 -8.90 -16.18 7.92
CA ASP A 18 -9.01 -14.74 8.07
C ASP A 18 -8.65 -14.16 6.70
N SER A 19 -9.66 -13.78 5.92
CA SER A 19 -9.47 -13.42 4.52
C SER A 19 -8.58 -12.18 4.43
N THR A 20 -7.32 -12.39 4.04
CA THR A 20 -6.33 -11.35 3.73
C THR A 20 -6.58 -10.71 2.36
N THR A 21 -7.76 -10.93 1.78
CA THR A 21 -8.11 -10.39 0.46
C THR A 21 -8.32 -8.89 0.57
N ILE A 22 -7.70 -8.13 -0.35
CA ILE A 22 -7.84 -6.67 -0.39
C ILE A 22 -9.24 -6.31 -0.91
N LYS A 23 -10.00 -5.53 -0.13
CA LYS A 23 -11.32 -5.00 -0.52
C LYS A 23 -11.23 -3.67 -1.25
N SER A 24 -10.30 -2.82 -0.82
CA SER A 24 -10.06 -1.52 -1.44
C SER A 24 -8.73 -0.94 -1.03
N VAL A 25 -8.18 -0.07 -1.86
CA VAL A 25 -7.02 0.75 -1.52
C VAL A 25 -7.37 2.23 -1.61
N GLU A 26 -6.92 3.01 -0.64
CA GLU A 26 -7.12 4.46 -0.58
C GLU A 26 -5.78 5.18 -0.69
N PHE A 27 -5.59 5.94 -1.75
CA PHE A 27 -4.40 6.74 -2.01
C PHE A 27 -4.60 8.18 -1.58
N HIS A 28 -3.66 8.68 -0.80
CA HIS A 28 -3.51 10.06 -0.40
C HIS A 28 -2.15 10.55 -0.85
N TYR A 29 -2.09 11.53 -1.75
CA TYR A 29 -0.82 11.86 -2.40
C TYR A 29 -0.65 13.34 -2.67
N MET A 30 0.61 13.76 -2.70
CA MET A 30 1.02 15.12 -3.05
C MET A 30 1.11 15.29 -4.56
N GLN A 31 1.15 16.53 -5.04
CA GLN A 31 1.47 16.79 -6.44
C GLN A 31 2.94 16.46 -6.74
N PRO A 32 3.27 16.01 -7.96
CA PRO A 32 4.64 15.71 -8.36
C PRO A 32 5.52 16.96 -8.31
N GLY A 33 6.82 16.77 -8.04
CA GLY A 33 7.83 17.83 -8.10
C GLY A 33 7.75 18.89 -7.01
N ILE A 34 6.89 18.77 -6.00
CA ILE A 34 6.88 19.70 -4.86
C ILE A 34 8.17 19.51 -4.06
N SER A 35 9.01 20.54 -4.01
CA SER A 35 10.15 20.63 -3.11
C SER A 35 9.65 20.81 -1.68
N THR A 36 10.07 19.94 -0.78
CA THR A 36 9.74 20.04 0.65
C THR A 36 11.02 20.19 1.46
N HIS A 37 11.01 21.07 2.45
CA HIS A 37 12.18 21.31 3.32
C HIS A 37 12.53 20.10 4.21
N TYR A 38 11.60 19.14 4.32
CA TYR A 38 11.75 17.93 5.10
C TYR A 38 11.43 16.69 4.27
N ARG A 39 12.02 15.57 4.67
CA ARG A 39 11.67 14.22 4.19
C ARG A 39 10.43 13.76 4.94
N TYR A 40 9.49 13.14 4.23
CA TYR A 40 8.34 12.51 4.87
C TYR A 40 8.59 11.02 5.09
N PHE A 41 8.41 10.59 6.33
CA PHE A 41 8.44 9.18 6.69
C PHE A 41 7.03 8.61 6.71
N CYS A 42 6.88 7.30 6.54
CA CYS A 42 5.57 6.62 6.62
C CYS A 42 4.85 6.86 7.94
N SER A 43 5.59 6.96 9.04
CA SER A 43 5.05 7.21 10.38
C SER A 43 4.54 8.63 10.58
N THR A 44 4.77 9.53 9.63
CA THR A 44 4.46 10.95 9.80
C THR A 44 3.04 11.24 9.31
N TYR A 45 2.11 11.47 10.24
CA TYR A 45 0.73 11.92 9.97
C TYR A 45 0.63 13.25 9.17
N MET A 46 1.75 13.93 8.93
CA MET A 46 1.83 15.25 8.28
C MET A 46 1.25 15.30 6.86
N PHE A 47 1.09 14.18 6.14
CA PHE A 47 0.45 14.20 4.81
C PHE A 47 -1.00 14.71 4.83
N ILE A 48 -1.68 14.59 5.97
CA ILE A 48 -3.10 14.91 6.09
C ILE A 48 -3.32 16.43 6.21
N GLU A 49 -2.35 17.18 6.73
CA GLU A 49 -2.50 18.64 6.97
C GLU A 49 -1.97 19.54 5.85
N LEU A 50 -1.28 18.97 4.85
CA LEU A 50 -0.74 19.74 3.73
C LEU A 50 -1.82 19.97 2.67
N GLY A 51 -2.29 21.21 2.51
CA GLY A 51 -3.42 21.64 1.67
C GLY A 51 -3.36 21.34 0.16
N ASN A 52 -2.41 20.52 -0.31
CA ASN A 52 -2.29 20.04 -1.70
C ASN A 52 -2.48 18.51 -1.81
N LYS A 53 -3.41 17.96 -1.02
CA LYS A 53 -3.69 16.52 -0.97
C LYS A 53 -4.65 16.11 -2.08
N ARG A 54 -4.23 15.18 -2.94
CA ARG A 54 -5.11 14.44 -3.85
C ARG A 54 -5.55 13.12 -3.21
N TYR A 55 -6.68 12.61 -3.68
CA TYR A 55 -7.27 11.37 -3.18
C TYR A 55 -7.79 10.52 -4.32
N LYS A 56 -7.53 9.21 -4.26
CA LYS A 56 -8.18 8.21 -5.12
C LYS A 56 -8.46 6.95 -4.30
N LYS A 57 -9.69 6.42 -4.39
CA LYS A 57 -10.04 5.10 -3.83
C LYS A 57 -10.31 4.13 -4.95
N ILE A 58 -9.82 2.91 -4.81
CA ILE A 58 -9.94 1.87 -5.83
C ILE A 58 -10.58 0.63 -5.23
N THR A 59 -11.61 0.16 -5.91
CA THR A 59 -12.36 -1.07 -5.62
C THR A 59 -12.42 -2.00 -6.84
N ASN A 60 -11.72 -1.66 -7.92
CA ASN A 60 -11.67 -2.47 -9.13
C ASN A 60 -10.94 -3.78 -8.84
N THR A 61 -11.61 -4.92 -9.00
CA THR A 61 -11.07 -6.23 -8.62
C THR A 61 -9.87 -6.66 -9.46
N SER A 62 -9.78 -6.25 -10.72
CA SER A 62 -8.62 -6.56 -11.57
C SER A 62 -7.38 -5.85 -11.05
N TYR A 63 -7.49 -4.53 -10.83
CA TYR A 63 -6.39 -3.76 -10.26
C TYR A 63 -5.99 -4.26 -8.88
N LEU A 64 -6.96 -4.58 -8.01
CA LEU A 64 -6.66 -5.08 -6.67
C LEU A 64 -5.94 -6.43 -6.70
N SER A 65 -6.25 -7.29 -7.67
CA SER A 65 -5.54 -8.57 -7.86
C SER A 65 -4.08 -8.34 -8.24
N ASP A 66 -3.82 -7.46 -9.21
CA ASP A 66 -2.46 -7.13 -9.66
C ASP A 66 -1.67 -6.45 -8.51
N PHE A 67 -2.32 -5.53 -7.81
CA PHE A 67 -1.76 -4.86 -6.65
C PHE A 67 -1.37 -5.86 -5.54
N GLU A 68 -2.25 -6.81 -5.21
CA GLU A 68 -1.99 -7.83 -4.20
C GLU A 68 -0.84 -8.76 -4.60
N GLU A 69 -0.75 -9.14 -5.88
CA GLU A 69 0.35 -9.93 -6.42
C GLU A 69 1.69 -9.23 -6.24
N HIS A 70 1.80 -7.95 -6.62
CA HIS A 70 3.03 -7.19 -6.43
C HIS A 70 3.35 -6.98 -4.94
N LEU A 71 2.36 -6.62 -4.12
CA LEU A 71 2.54 -6.39 -2.68
C LEU A 71 3.14 -7.61 -1.98
N ASN A 72 2.66 -8.81 -2.31
CA ASN A 72 3.10 -10.06 -1.69
C ASN A 72 4.53 -10.49 -2.09
N ARG A 73 5.11 -9.89 -3.15
CA ARG A 73 6.48 -10.18 -3.60
C ARG A 73 7.54 -9.25 -3.00
N LEU A 74 7.12 -8.20 -2.29
CA LEU A 74 8.06 -7.22 -1.77
C LEU A 74 8.93 -7.82 -0.67
N GLU A 75 10.23 -7.59 -0.78
CA GLU A 75 11.22 -8.06 0.18
C GLU A 75 11.68 -6.92 1.10
N LYS A 76 11.99 -7.23 2.36
CA LYS A 76 12.51 -6.24 3.31
C LYS A 76 13.90 -5.75 2.90
N SER A 77 14.14 -4.45 3.05
CA SER A 77 15.46 -3.86 2.84
C SER A 77 15.81 -2.86 3.95
N PRO A 78 16.77 -3.18 4.84
CA PRO A 78 17.15 -2.25 5.91
C PRO A 78 17.91 -1.02 5.40
N ASN A 79 18.37 -1.03 4.15
CA ASN A 79 19.23 0.02 3.58
C ASN A 79 18.46 1.02 2.69
N GLU A 80 17.17 0.80 2.49
CA GLU A 80 16.34 1.69 1.69
C GLU A 80 15.98 2.97 2.43
N SER A 81 15.54 3.97 1.68
CA SER A 81 15.00 5.18 2.31
C SER A 81 13.81 5.70 1.53
N VAL A 82 12.76 6.05 2.26
CA VAL A 82 11.52 6.55 1.67
C VAL A 82 11.38 8.02 1.97
N ASN A 83 11.22 8.82 0.93
CA ASN A 83 10.65 10.16 1.04
C ASN A 83 9.22 10.08 0.52
N ALA A 84 8.29 9.74 1.42
CA ALA A 84 6.95 9.38 1.02
C ALA A 84 6.25 10.55 0.30
N ARG A 85 5.49 10.21 -0.73
CA ARG A 85 4.71 11.15 -1.57
C ARG A 85 3.30 10.63 -1.80
N VAL A 86 3.15 9.31 -1.72
CA VAL A 86 1.88 8.58 -1.70
C VAL A 86 1.79 7.83 -0.38
N LEU A 87 0.69 8.02 0.33
CA LEU A 87 0.24 7.22 1.46
C LEU A 87 -0.95 6.38 0.99
N THR A 88 -0.89 5.08 1.19
CA THR A 88 -1.90 4.11 0.76
C THR A 88 -2.43 3.39 1.99
N LEU A 89 -3.75 3.40 2.16
CA LEU A 89 -4.43 2.57 3.16
C LEU A 89 -5.03 1.35 2.46
N ILE A 90 -4.58 0.16 2.85
CA ILE A 90 -4.98 -1.11 2.24
C ILE A 90 -6.03 -1.73 3.16
N HIS A 91 -7.28 -1.76 2.72
CA HIS A 91 -8.39 -2.29 3.52
C HIS A 91 -8.64 -3.75 3.17
N TYR A 92 -8.48 -4.63 4.15
CA TYR A 92 -8.68 -6.06 3.98
C TYR A 92 -10.10 -6.51 4.32
N ALA A 93 -10.47 -7.70 3.85
CA ALA A 93 -11.80 -8.24 4.08
C ALA A 93 -12.12 -8.49 5.55
N ASN A 94 -11.12 -8.87 6.34
CA ASN A 94 -11.19 -9.08 7.78
C ASN A 94 -11.23 -7.78 8.62
N GLY A 95 -11.14 -6.61 7.98
CA GLY A 95 -11.20 -5.30 8.63
C GLY A 95 -9.85 -4.73 9.05
N ASN A 96 -8.74 -5.46 8.85
CA ASN A 96 -7.40 -4.91 9.04
C ASN A 96 -7.11 -3.81 8.01
N ILE A 97 -6.22 -2.89 8.39
CA ILE A 97 -5.74 -1.83 7.51
C ILE A 97 -4.22 -1.79 7.59
N ASP A 98 -3.56 -2.03 6.45
CA ASP A 98 -2.14 -1.77 6.31
C ASP A 98 -1.89 -0.37 5.76
N THR A 99 -0.73 0.16 6.11
CA THR A 99 -0.24 1.44 5.60
C THR A 99 0.96 1.20 4.70
N LEU A 100 0.84 1.57 3.43
CA LEU A 100 1.91 1.51 2.45
C LEU A 100 2.26 2.92 2.01
N CYS A 101 3.53 3.33 2.07
CA CYS A 101 3.95 4.60 1.50
C CYS A 101 5.05 4.43 0.47
N ILE A 102 4.95 5.28 -0.53
CA ILE A 102 5.77 5.23 -1.74
C ILE A 102 6.32 6.62 -2.00
N GLY A 103 7.61 6.69 -2.29
CA GLY A 103 8.26 7.92 -2.73
C GLY A 103 8.02 8.19 -4.21
N GLU A 104 8.16 9.45 -4.62
CA GLU A 104 7.90 9.85 -6.02
C GLU A 104 8.79 9.12 -7.02
N TYR A 105 10.08 8.94 -6.73
CA TYR A 105 11.02 8.25 -7.64
C TYR A 105 11.38 6.84 -7.18
N ARG A 106 11.43 6.61 -5.87
CA ARG A 106 11.85 5.34 -5.28
C ARG A 106 11.41 5.24 -3.83
N GLY A 107 11.59 4.04 -3.29
CA GLY A 107 11.41 3.74 -1.89
C GLY A 107 9.98 3.34 -1.60
N ILE A 108 9.84 2.18 -0.98
CA ILE A 108 8.58 1.57 -0.60
C ILE A 108 8.68 1.19 0.88
N CYS A 109 7.62 1.45 1.63
CA CYS A 109 7.57 1.10 3.04
C CYS A 109 6.17 0.63 3.41
N LEU A 110 6.07 -0.56 4.00
CA LEU A 110 4.83 -1.21 4.41
C LEU A 110 4.82 -1.32 5.94
N ASN A 111 3.81 -0.76 6.58
CA ASN A 111 3.65 -0.74 8.04
C ASN A 111 4.89 -0.22 8.80
N GLY A 112 5.67 0.68 8.19
CA GLY A 112 6.90 1.21 8.77
C GLY A 112 8.16 0.41 8.42
N ASP A 113 8.04 -0.80 7.87
CA ASP A 113 9.16 -1.59 7.40
C ASP A 113 9.60 -1.13 6.00
N LEU A 114 10.89 -0.89 5.83
CA LEU A 114 11.49 -0.53 4.55
C LEU A 114 11.59 -1.77 3.66
N LEU A 115 11.21 -1.61 2.39
CA LEU A 115 11.17 -2.67 1.40
C LEU A 115 12.10 -2.33 0.23
N LEU A 116 12.62 -3.36 -0.44
CA LEU A 116 13.31 -3.19 -1.72
C LEU A 116 12.40 -2.47 -2.70
N HIS A 117 12.98 -1.56 -3.47
CA HIS A 117 12.23 -0.87 -4.48
C HIS A 117 11.89 -1.82 -5.64
N ASP A 118 10.59 -1.98 -5.88
CA ASP A 118 10.03 -2.70 -7.01
C ASP A 118 9.48 -1.66 -8.00
N GLU A 119 10.12 -1.55 -9.18
CA GLU A 119 9.80 -0.53 -10.18
C GLU A 119 8.42 -0.77 -10.81
N ASP A 120 8.05 -2.03 -11.05
CA ASP A 120 6.76 -2.37 -11.65
C ASP A 120 5.61 -2.06 -10.69
N PHE A 121 5.76 -2.37 -9.40
CA PHE A 121 4.75 -2.04 -8.39
C PHE A 121 4.63 -0.54 -8.18
N HIS A 122 5.76 0.17 -8.21
CA HIS A 122 5.77 1.63 -8.14
C HIS A 122 5.00 2.24 -9.31
N ASN A 123 5.32 1.83 -10.54
CA ASN A 123 4.67 2.31 -11.75
C ASN A 123 3.17 1.97 -11.77
N LEU A 124 2.79 0.74 -11.38
CA LEU A 124 1.38 0.33 -11.24
C LEU A 124 0.59 1.35 -10.43
N ILE A 125 1.12 1.77 -9.29
CA ILE A 125 0.47 2.73 -8.38
C ILE A 125 0.48 4.14 -8.97
N MET A 126 1.62 4.60 -9.47
CA MET A 126 1.77 5.96 -10.00
C MET A 126 0.89 6.22 -11.22
N ASP A 127 0.80 5.23 -12.12
CA ASP A 127 -0.05 5.29 -13.31
C ASP A 127 -1.52 5.28 -12.91
N GLU A 128 -1.91 4.37 -12.03
CA GLU A 128 -3.30 4.28 -11.60
C GLU A 128 -3.77 5.56 -10.90
N ILE A 129 -2.94 6.24 -10.11
CA ILE A 129 -3.35 7.50 -9.46
C ILE A 129 -3.16 8.74 -10.35
N ASP A 130 -2.77 8.56 -11.62
CA ASP A 130 -2.43 9.64 -12.55
C ASP A 130 -1.43 10.64 -11.92
N PHE A 131 -0.41 10.12 -11.24
CA PHE A 131 0.47 10.93 -10.38
C PHE A 131 1.12 12.08 -11.17
N TYR A 132 1.65 11.76 -12.35
CA TYR A 132 2.33 12.70 -13.25
C TYR A 132 1.41 13.38 -14.28
N ASP A 133 0.09 13.48 -14.04
CA ASP A 133 -0.84 14.05 -15.03
C ASP A 133 -0.33 15.39 -15.61
N LYS A 134 0.05 15.30 -16.89
CA LYS A 134 0.62 16.37 -17.71
C LYS A 134 -0.33 17.56 -17.81
N LYS A 135 -1.66 17.33 -17.73
CA LYS A 135 -2.66 18.41 -17.73
C LYS A 135 -2.57 19.28 -16.48
N LEU A 136 -2.30 18.72 -15.29
CA LEU A 136 -2.13 19.53 -14.10
C LEU A 136 -0.79 20.28 -14.13
N TYR A 137 0.28 19.63 -14.59
CA TYR A 137 1.58 20.26 -14.77
C TYR A 137 1.49 21.48 -15.71
N GLU A 138 0.80 21.32 -16.86
CA GLU A 138 0.57 22.42 -17.80
C GLU A 138 -0.36 23.51 -17.26
N LYS A 139 -1.36 23.16 -16.43
CA LYS A 139 -2.28 24.12 -15.81
C LYS A 139 -1.59 24.98 -14.74
N LEU A 140 -0.68 24.39 -13.96
CA LEU A 140 0.08 25.09 -12.92
C LEU A 140 1.16 26.01 -13.51
N ARG A 141 1.72 25.66 -14.67
CA ARG A 141 2.76 26.42 -15.35
C ARG A 141 2.23 27.62 -16.18
N LYS A 142 0.91 27.74 -16.32
CA LYS A 142 0.21 28.83 -17.05
C LYS A 142 -0.33 29.95 -16.14
N LYS A 143 0.04 29.97 -14.87
CA LYS A 143 -0.18 31.10 -13.95
C LYS A 143 1.14 31.81 -13.70
#